data_AF-A0A833N3I8-F1
#
_entry.id   AF-A0A833N3I8-F1
#
_cell.length_a   1.000
_cell.length_b   1.000
_cell.length_c   1.000
_cell.angle_alpha   90.00
_cell.angle_beta   90.00
_cell.angle_gamma   90.00
#
_symmetry.space_group_name_H-M   'P 1'
#
loop_
_entity.id
_entity.type
_entity.pdbx_description
1 polymer ?
#
loop_
_entity_poly.entity_id
_entity_poly.type
_entity_poly.pdbx_seq_one_letter_code
_entity_poly.pdbx_strand_id
1 'polypeptide(L)'
;MKKQIRFILTSVSILLSMFCGLENSYSLEENVKIEECSDLNCVRSHIDEINKGIVLLLAKRMQYVVQAGEIKLKNNIVTAYDKKRAELVVNNAEEFAKEKGLPSGFTKEIFQVIVDKSRDFEQIKMDKKSNLDKIKTKK
;
A
#
# COMPACT_ATOMS: atom_id res chain seq x y z
N MET A 1 41.13 50.34 -17.20
CA MET A 1 42.38 49.60 -16.88
C MET A 1 42.05 48.15 -16.61
N LYS A 2 42.92 47.26 -17.11
CA LYS A 2 42.80 45.80 -17.27
C LYS A 2 42.39 45.05 -15.99
N LYS A 3 41.53 44.03 -16.13
CA LYS A 3 41.95 42.60 -16.11
C LYS A 3 40.76 41.67 -16.34
N GLN A 4 40.85 40.87 -17.40
CA GLN A 4 40.10 39.62 -17.53
C GLN A 4 40.65 38.58 -16.54
N ILE A 5 39.77 37.76 -15.94
CA ILE A 5 40.11 36.44 -15.39
C ILE A 5 38.98 35.45 -15.73
N ARG A 6 39.41 34.21 -16.01
CA ARG A 6 38.81 33.15 -16.82
C ARG A 6 37.66 32.38 -16.15
N PHE A 7 36.79 31.86 -17.03
CA PHE A 7 35.89 30.71 -16.84
C PHE A 7 36.58 29.53 -16.15
N ILE A 8 35.96 28.98 -15.09
CA ILE A 8 36.09 27.57 -14.71
C ILE A 8 34.70 27.08 -14.29
N LEU A 9 34.09 26.26 -15.14
CA LEU A 9 33.04 25.31 -14.75
C LEU A 9 33.69 24.28 -13.82
N THR A 10 33.25 24.20 -12.57
CA THR A 10 33.49 23.02 -11.73
C THR A 10 32.34 22.83 -10.75
N SER A 11 31.54 21.82 -11.06
CA SER A 11 30.88 20.88 -10.13
C SER A 11 30.18 21.48 -8.91
N VAL A 12 28.88 21.75 -9.05
CA VAL A 12 27.97 21.73 -7.91
C VAL A 12 27.92 20.28 -7.42
N SER A 13 28.79 19.96 -6.45
CA SER A 13 28.69 18.71 -5.68
C SER A 13 27.53 18.86 -4.71
N ILE A 14 26.30 18.68 -5.21
CA ILE A 14 25.14 18.45 -4.35
C ILE A 14 25.32 17.05 -3.78
N LEU A 15 25.81 17.00 -2.55
CA LEU A 15 25.66 15.87 -1.64
C LEU A 15 24.16 15.60 -1.44
N LEU A 16 23.56 14.82 -2.34
CA LEU A 16 22.24 14.23 -2.15
C LEU A 16 22.40 12.89 -1.43
N SER A 17 22.77 12.94 -0.16
CA SER A 17 22.87 11.79 0.72
C SER A 17 21.76 11.79 1.76
N MET A 18 20.49 11.62 1.35
CA MET A 18 19.41 11.07 2.19
C MET A 18 18.08 10.92 1.44
N PHE A 19 18.06 10.20 0.32
CA PHE A 19 16.82 9.61 -0.17
C PHE A 19 16.85 8.12 0.17
N CYS A 20 16.44 7.81 1.40
CA CYS A 20 15.95 6.48 1.72
C CYS A 20 14.56 6.38 1.09
N GLY A 21 14.55 5.90 -0.14
CA GLY A 21 13.37 5.77 -0.97
C GLY A 21 13.86 5.37 -2.34
N LEU A 22 14.11 4.07 -2.52
CA LEU A 22 14.13 3.48 -3.84
C LEU A 22 12.92 4.04 -4.59
N GLU A 23 13.19 4.81 -5.64
CA GLU A 23 12.22 5.10 -6.68
C GLU A 23 11.79 3.73 -7.22
N ASN A 24 10.75 3.16 -6.62
CA ASN A 24 9.99 2.16 -7.30
C ASN A 24 9.18 2.95 -8.32
N SER A 25 9.79 3.17 -9.48
CA SER A 25 9.13 3.63 -10.69
C SER A 25 8.13 2.55 -11.13
N TYR A 26 7.03 2.43 -10.39
CA TYR A 26 5.93 1.57 -10.78
C TYR A 26 5.00 2.40 -11.65
N SER A 27 5.36 2.47 -12.93
CA SER A 27 4.50 2.94 -14.00
C SER A 27 3.33 1.96 -14.16
N LEU A 28 2.24 2.18 -13.42
CA LEU A 28 0.93 1.56 -13.67
C LEU A 28 0.19 2.29 -14.80
N GLU A 29 0.84 2.39 -15.96
CA GLU A 29 0.15 2.65 -17.21
C GLU A 29 0.13 1.37 -18.04
N GLU A 30 -0.38 0.28 -17.46
CA GLU A 30 -0.73 -0.88 -18.25
C GLU A 30 -2.17 -0.68 -18.72
N ASN A 31 -2.33 -0.31 -20.00
CA ASN A 31 -3.60 -0.44 -20.71
C ASN A 31 -4.03 -1.91 -20.57
N VAL A 32 -5.02 -2.19 -19.70
CA VAL A 32 -5.57 -3.54 -19.53
C VAL A 32 -6.28 -3.92 -20.82
N LYS A 33 -5.54 -4.54 -21.74
CA LYS A 33 -6.08 -5.07 -22.98
C LYS A 33 -6.90 -6.30 -22.61
N ILE A 34 -8.23 -6.17 -22.68
CA ILE A 34 -9.14 -7.29 -22.48
C ILE A 34 -9.05 -8.21 -23.70
N GLU A 35 -8.91 -9.51 -23.47
CA GLU A 35 -9.02 -10.52 -24.52
C GLU A 35 -10.49 -10.66 -24.95
N GLU A 36 -10.75 -10.69 -26.26
CA GLU A 36 -12.09 -10.88 -26.78
C GLU A 36 -12.52 -12.35 -26.64
N CYS A 37 -13.60 -12.58 -25.90
CA CYS A 37 -14.17 -13.90 -25.70
C CYS A 37 -15.36 -14.16 -26.62
N SER A 38 -15.42 -15.35 -27.21
CA SER A 38 -16.55 -15.81 -28.03
C SER A 38 -17.67 -16.49 -27.22
N ASP A 39 -17.41 -16.87 -25.97
CA ASP A 39 -18.39 -17.49 -25.08
C ASP A 39 -18.23 -17.09 -23.60
N LEU A 40 -19.20 -17.48 -22.77
CA LEU A 40 -19.21 -17.18 -21.34
C LEU A 40 -18.15 -17.93 -20.54
N ASN A 41 -17.70 -19.10 -21.00
CA ASN A 41 -16.69 -19.88 -20.27
C ASN A 41 -15.33 -19.20 -20.36
N CYS A 42 -14.98 -18.68 -21.54
CA CYS A 42 -13.83 -17.82 -21.74
C CYS A 42 -13.86 -16.62 -20.78
N VAL A 43 -14.96 -15.85 -20.76
CA VAL A 43 -15.08 -14.66 -19.90
C VAL A 43 -14.89 -15.02 -18.42
N ARG A 44 -15.54 -16.09 -17.96
CA ARG A 44 -15.45 -16.55 -16.57
C ARG A 44 -14.03 -16.97 -16.20
N SER A 45 -13.30 -17.61 -17.11
CA SER A 45 -11.92 -18.03 -16.85
C SER A 45 -10.99 -16.83 -16.58
N HIS A 46 -11.14 -15.73 -17.33
CA HIS A 46 -10.39 -14.50 -17.08
C HIS A 46 -10.81 -13.83 -15.77
N ILE A 47 -12.11 -13.80 -15.45
CA ILE A 47 -12.59 -13.29 -14.15
C ILE A 47 -12.00 -14.11 -12.99
N ASP A 48 -11.98 -15.43 -13.11
CA ASP A 48 -11.42 -16.32 -12.10
C ASP A 48 -9.92 -16.09 -11.90
N GLU A 49 -9.18 -15.80 -12.98
CA GLU A 49 -7.77 -15.41 -12.89
C GLU A 49 -7.59 -14.08 -12.16
N ILE A 50 -8.37 -13.05 -12.51
CA ILE A 50 -8.36 -11.75 -11.83
C ILE A 50 -8.69 -11.92 -10.35
N ASN A 51 -9.67 -12.76 -10.01
CA ASN A 51 -10.05 -13.04 -8.63
C ASN A 51 -8.89 -13.64 -7.83
N LYS A 52 -8.10 -14.55 -8.42
CA LYS A 52 -6.87 -15.06 -7.80
C LYS A 52 -5.87 -13.93 -7.58
N GLY A 53 -5.70 -13.04 -8.56
CA GLY A 53 -4.86 -11.84 -8.44
C GLY A 53 -5.27 -10.94 -7.27
N ILE A 54 -6.57 -10.66 -7.11
CA ILE A 54 -7.11 -9.88 -5.99
C ILE A 54 -6.76 -10.54 -4.65
N VAL A 55 -6.97 -11.85 -4.53
CA VAL A 55 -6.65 -12.60 -3.29
C VAL A 55 -5.15 -12.53 -2.97
N LEU A 56 -4.28 -12.66 -3.98
CA LEU A 56 -2.83 -12.54 -3.79
C LEU A 56 -2.42 -11.14 -3.31
N LEU A 57 -3.01 -10.09 -3.90
CA LEU A 57 -2.76 -8.71 -3.48
C LEU A 57 -3.25 -8.45 -2.06
N LEU A 58 -4.41 -8.99 -1.68
CA LEU A 58 -4.92 -8.91 -0.32
C LEU A 58 -3.99 -9.64 0.67
N ALA A 59 -3.50 -10.83 0.34
CA ALA A 59 -2.55 -11.57 1.17
C ALA A 59 -1.26 -10.75 1.40
N LYS A 60 -0.70 -10.17 0.33
CA LYS A 60 0.46 -9.27 0.42
C LYS A 60 0.17 -8.05 1.29
N ARG A 61 -0.98 -7.40 1.09
CA ARG A 61 -1.42 -6.26 1.91
C ARG A 61 -1.50 -6.62 3.39
N MET A 62 -2.02 -7.80 3.73
CA MET A 62 -2.14 -8.25 5.12
C MET A 62 -0.78 -8.49 5.80
N GLN A 63 0.27 -8.85 5.06
CA GLN A 63 1.62 -8.93 5.62
C GLN A 63 2.12 -7.55 6.09
N TYR A 64 1.83 -6.47 5.35
CA TYR A 64 2.15 -5.11 5.77
C TYR A 64 1.31 -4.66 6.95
N VAL A 65 0.04 -5.08 7.04
CA VAL A 65 -0.81 -4.82 8.21
C VAL A 65 -0.19 -5.44 9.48
N VAL A 66 0.33 -6.66 9.40
CA VAL A 66 1.05 -7.29 10.53
C VAL A 66 2.26 -6.46 10.93
N GLN A 67 3.09 -6.03 9.97
CA GLN A 67 4.26 -5.19 10.24
C GLN A 67 3.86 -3.86 10.90
N ALA A 68 2.78 -3.23 10.44
CA ALA A 68 2.25 -2.01 11.05
C ALA A 68 1.87 -2.23 12.52
N GLY A 69 1.19 -3.33 12.84
CA GLY A 69 0.86 -3.69 14.22
C GLY A 69 2.10 -3.92 15.10
N GLU A 70 3.16 -4.53 14.56
CA GLU A 70 4.42 -4.68 15.27
C GLU A 70 5.12 -3.34 15.54
N ILE A 71 5.10 -2.43 14.57
CA ILE A 71 5.66 -1.08 14.71
C ILE A 71 4.85 -0.29 15.76
N LYS A 72 3.52 -0.37 15.72
CA LYS A 72 2.65 0.23 16.74
C LYS A 72 3.05 -0.26 18.12
N LEU A 73 3.11 -1.57 18.36
CA LEU A 73 3.49 -2.13 19.66
C LEU A 73 4.87 -1.64 20.14
N LYS A 74 5.87 -1.59 19.25
CA LYS A 74 7.20 -1.04 19.58
C LYS A 74 7.14 0.42 20.04
N ASN A 75 6.15 1.17 19.54
CA ASN A 75 5.90 2.57 19.88
C ASN A 75 4.83 2.74 20.99
N ASN A 76 4.53 1.70 21.78
CA ASN A 76 3.49 1.70 22.82
C ASN A 76 2.05 1.98 22.31
N ILE A 77 1.87 1.74 21.02
CA ILE A 77 0.67 1.50 20.20
C ILE A 77 -0.23 0.34 20.63
N VAL A 78 -1.19 0.48 21.55
CA VAL A 78 -2.00 -0.70 21.99
C VAL A 78 -3.23 -0.98 21.12
N THR A 79 -3.62 -0.04 20.25
CA THR A 79 -4.79 -0.16 19.39
C THR A 79 -4.43 -0.13 17.92
N ALA A 80 -5.10 -0.97 17.12
CA ALA A 80 -5.05 -0.94 15.67
C ALA A 80 -5.89 0.20 15.06
N TYR A 81 -6.86 0.73 15.81
CA TYR A 81 -7.81 1.73 15.31
C TYR A 81 -7.14 3.07 14.98
N ASP A 82 -7.27 3.49 13.72
CA ASP A 82 -6.88 4.81 13.23
C ASP A 82 -7.90 5.29 12.20
N LYS A 83 -8.87 6.08 12.67
CA LYS A 83 -9.99 6.58 11.84
C LYS A 83 -9.50 7.42 10.66
N LYS A 84 -8.59 8.37 10.93
CA LYS A 84 -8.09 9.29 9.90
C LYS A 84 -7.35 8.54 8.80
N ARG A 85 -6.52 7.56 9.18
CA ARG A 85 -5.83 6.73 8.20
C ARG A 85 -6.79 5.86 7.40
N ALA A 86 -7.79 5.28 8.05
CA ALA A 86 -8.83 4.46 7.41
C ALA A 86 -9.60 5.24 6.35
N GLU A 87 -10.11 6.43 6.70
CA GLU A 87 -10.81 7.33 5.77
C GLU A 87 -9.93 7.70 4.58
N LEU A 88 -8.64 7.99 4.82
CA LEU A 88 -7.70 8.30 3.75
C LEU A 88 -7.47 7.11 2.79
N VAL A 89 -7.39 5.87 3.29
CA VAL A 89 -7.27 4.69 2.42
C VAL A 89 -8.48 4.58 1.50
N VAL A 90 -9.68 4.72 2.06
CA VAL A 90 -10.94 4.57 1.33
C VAL A 90 -11.11 5.66 0.29
N ASN A 91 -10.81 6.92 0.63
CA ASN A 91 -10.92 8.04 -0.29
C ASN A 91 -9.94 7.93 -1.46
N ASN A 92 -8.67 7.61 -1.20
CA ASN A 92 -7.67 7.45 -2.25
C ASN A 92 -8.03 6.32 -3.22
N ALA A 93 -8.59 5.21 -2.71
CA ALA A 93 -9.03 4.11 -3.54
C ALA A 93 -10.21 4.50 -4.44
N GLU A 94 -11.16 5.27 -3.92
CA GLU A 94 -12.30 5.79 -4.68
C GLU A 94 -11.88 6.80 -5.75
N GLU A 95 -10.92 7.68 -5.47
CA GLU A 95 -10.37 8.61 -6.47
C GLU A 95 -9.69 7.85 -7.61
N PHE A 96 -8.84 6.88 -7.29
CA PHE A 96 -8.19 6.05 -8.29
C PHE A 96 -9.20 5.22 -9.11
N ALA A 97 -10.25 4.73 -8.47
CA ALA A 97 -11.31 3.99 -9.16
C ALA A 97 -12.04 4.84 -10.20
N LYS A 98 -12.29 6.12 -9.89
CA LYS A 98 -12.90 7.06 -10.85
C LYS A 98 -12.02 7.27 -12.07
N GLU A 99 -10.70 7.41 -11.88
CA GLU A 99 -9.74 7.53 -12.99
C GLU A 99 -9.72 6.29 -13.90
N LYS A 100 -10.11 5.13 -13.36
CA LYS A 100 -10.21 3.86 -14.11
C LYS A 100 -11.63 3.55 -14.61
N GLY A 101 -12.57 4.48 -14.47
CA GLY A 101 -13.94 4.34 -14.99
C GLY A 101 -14.84 3.38 -14.21
N LEU A 102 -14.50 3.06 -12.95
CA LEU A 102 -15.38 2.26 -12.10
C LEU A 102 -16.59 3.07 -11.62
N PRO A 103 -17.75 2.42 -11.37
CA PRO A 103 -18.92 3.11 -10.82
C PRO A 103 -18.62 3.78 -9.49
N SER A 104 -19.10 5.01 -9.31
CA SER A 104 -18.97 5.75 -8.05
C SER A 104 -19.51 4.94 -6.87
N GLY A 105 -18.76 4.88 -5.78
CA GLY A 105 -19.14 4.20 -4.55
C GLY A 105 -18.79 2.71 -4.51
N PHE A 106 -18.63 2.04 -5.66
CA PHE A 106 -18.31 0.61 -5.71
C PHE A 106 -16.99 0.30 -4.97
N THR A 107 -15.93 1.04 -5.29
CA THR A 107 -14.61 0.84 -4.67
C THR A 107 -14.61 1.27 -3.23
N LYS A 108 -15.26 2.39 -2.90
CA LYS A 108 -15.45 2.85 -1.52
C LYS A 108 -16.01 1.75 -0.61
N GLU A 109 -17.09 1.09 -1.01
CA GLU A 109 -17.74 0.03 -0.21
C GLU A 109 -16.79 -1.16 0.04
N ILE A 110 -16.11 -1.60 -1.01
CA ILE A 110 -15.14 -2.72 -0.92
C ILE A 110 -13.97 -2.35 -0.01
N PHE A 111 -13.39 -1.16 -0.18
CA PHE A 111 -12.25 -0.74 0.61
C PHE A 111 -12.60 -0.49 2.08
N GLN A 112 -13.83 -0.07 2.38
CA GLN A 112 -14.31 0.03 3.74
C GLN A 112 -14.24 -1.34 4.43
N VAL A 113 -14.77 -2.40 3.79
CA VAL A 113 -14.70 -3.77 4.31
C VAL A 113 -13.26 -4.24 4.47
N ILE A 114 -12.40 -4.00 3.46
CA ILE A 114 -10.98 -4.37 3.53
C ILE A 114 -10.30 -3.73 4.74
N VAL A 115 -10.48 -2.42 4.94
CA VAL A 115 -9.85 -1.68 6.05
C VAL A 115 -10.37 -2.17 7.40
N ASP A 116 -11.68 -2.35 7.55
CA ASP A 116 -12.26 -2.83 8.81
C ASP A 116 -11.76 -4.24 9.17
N LYS A 117 -11.78 -5.17 8.22
CA LYS A 117 -11.26 -6.53 8.46
C LYS A 117 -9.76 -6.55 8.71
N SER A 118 -9.02 -5.63 8.11
CA SER A 118 -7.58 -5.50 8.34
C SER A 118 -7.27 -5.02 9.76
N ARG A 119 -8.00 -4.00 10.23
CA ARG A 119 -7.88 -3.49 11.61
C ARG A 119 -8.16 -4.59 12.62
N ASP A 120 -9.25 -5.34 12.43
CA ASP A 120 -9.63 -6.41 13.36
C ASP A 120 -8.54 -7.50 13.40
N PHE A 121 -8.00 -7.90 12.25
CA PHE A 121 -6.90 -8.85 12.17
C PHE A 121 -5.61 -8.32 12.80
N GLU A 122 -5.29 -7.05 12.57
CA GLU A 122 -4.14 -6.37 13.17
C GLU A 122 -4.22 -6.41 14.70
N GLN A 123 -5.37 -6.04 15.27
CA GLN A 123 -5.58 -6.04 16.72
C GLN A 123 -5.37 -7.44 17.31
N ILE A 124 -5.97 -8.47 16.70
CA ILE A 124 -5.81 -9.87 17.15
C ILE A 124 -4.33 -10.28 17.18
N LYS A 125 -3.55 -9.88 16.17
CA LYS A 125 -2.11 -10.17 16.11
C LYS A 125 -1.33 -9.40 17.16
N MET A 126 -1.66 -8.13 17.37
CA MET A 126 -1.04 -7.29 18.39
C MET A 126 -1.27 -7.86 19.79
N ASP A 127 -2.51 -8.23 20.11
CA ASP A 127 -2.88 -8.80 21.41
C ASP A 127 -2.16 -10.11 21.67
N LYS A 128 -2.12 -11.01 20.67
CA LYS A 128 -1.39 -12.27 20.76
C LYS A 128 0.11 -12.03 21.03
N LYS A 129 0.73 -11.07 20.33
CA LYS A 129 2.15 -10.76 20.50
C LYS A 129 2.44 -10.19 21.89
N SER A 130 1.66 -9.20 22.33
CA SER A 130 1.79 -8.61 23.67
C SER A 130 1.70 -9.66 24.79
N ASN A 131 0.77 -10.61 24.66
CA ASN A 131 0.63 -11.70 25.62
C ASN A 131 1.83 -12.65 25.62
N LEU A 132 2.38 -12.99 24.46
CA LEU A 132 3.58 -13.82 24.35
C LEU A 132 4.80 -13.14 24.98
N ASP A 133 4.96 -11.83 24.77
CA ASP A 133 6.08 -11.07 25.33
C ASP A 133 5.99 -11.00 26.86
N LYS A 134 4.78 -10.84 27.44
CA LYS A 134 4.56 -10.91 28.89
C LYS A 134 4.91 -12.27 29.51
N ILE A 135 4.72 -13.37 28.77
CA ILE A 135 5.09 -14.71 29.26
C ILE A 135 6.61 -14.87 29.29
N LYS A 136 7.31 -14.34 28.28
CA LYS A 136 8.77 -14.41 28.18
C LYS A 136 9.48 -13.60 29.24
N THR A 137 8.93 -12.45 29.65
CA THR A 137 9.54 -11.59 30.67
C THR A 137 9.33 -12.07 32.11
N LYS A 138 8.45 -13.07 32.33
CA LYS A 138 8.16 -13.68 33.63
C LYS A 138 8.94 -14.98 33.91
N LYS A 139 9.70 -15.49 32.94
CA LYS A 139 10.62 -16.63 33.10
C LYS A 139 12.05 -16.12 33.24
#